data_AF-A0A2P7YXB1-F1
#
_entry.id   AF-A0A2P7YXB1-F1
#
_cell.length_a   1.000
_cell.length_b   1.000
_cell.length_c   1.000
_cell.angle_alpha   90.00
_cell.angle_beta   90.00
_cell.angle_gamma   90.00
#
_symmetry.space_group_name_H-M   'P 1'
#
loop_
_entity.id
_entity.type
_entity.pdbx_description
1 polymer ?
#
loop_
_entity_poly.entity_id
_entity_poly.type
_entity_poly.pdbx_seq_one_letter_code
_entity_poly.pdbx_strand_id
1 'polypeptide(L)'
;MSDLSGPIKIDDIASGRIDSKAIFDELERLKAEVNILRNDMSLFLKQLASIPEKHSQQEYQNALQQRLTQVQNTIKEYCARYNRLLPIINLSQIKLGQEPETNAKANGLPKKQNASPQKNGQRKG
;
A
#
# COMPACT_ATOMS: atom_id res chain seq x y z
N MET A 1 14.52 13.63 -16.30
CA MET A 1 13.65 13.12 -15.22
C MET A 1 14.41 12.01 -14.52
N SER A 2 14.71 12.16 -13.24
CA SER A 2 15.46 11.15 -12.48
C SER A 2 14.50 10.01 -12.14
N ASP A 3 14.62 8.89 -12.84
CA ASP A 3 13.74 7.73 -12.67
C ASP A 3 14.09 6.98 -11.38
N LEU A 4 13.13 6.86 -10.45
CA LEU A 4 13.22 6.03 -9.24
C LEU A 4 12.99 4.54 -9.58
N SER A 5 13.79 4.01 -10.51
CA SER A 5 13.64 2.66 -11.06
C SER A 5 14.17 1.56 -10.12
N GLY A 6 15.02 1.93 -9.15
CA GLY A 6 15.67 1.01 -8.22
C GLY A 6 15.24 1.14 -6.75
N PRO A 7 15.72 0.23 -5.88
CA PRO A 7 15.55 0.34 -4.44
C PRO A 7 16.28 1.59 -3.91
N ILE A 8 15.60 2.37 -3.07
CA ILE A 8 16.17 3.60 -2.52
C ILE A 8 16.92 3.30 -1.23
N LYS A 9 18.20 3.69 -1.15
CA LYS A 9 18.99 3.67 0.09
C LYS A 9 19.18 5.09 0.59
N ILE A 10 19.25 5.25 1.91
CA ILE A 10 19.46 6.57 2.53
C ILE A 10 20.78 7.20 2.10
N ASP A 11 21.84 6.40 1.98
CA ASP A 11 23.16 6.87 1.52
C ASP A 11 23.14 7.40 0.09
N ASP A 12 22.25 6.87 -0.78
CA ASP A 12 22.09 7.34 -2.15
C ASP A 12 21.45 8.74 -2.20
N ILE A 13 20.65 9.09 -1.19
CA ILE A 13 20.09 10.43 -1.02
C ILE A 13 21.16 11.37 -0.46
N ALA A 14 21.86 10.95 0.58
CA ALA A 14 22.90 11.77 1.24
C ALA A 14 24.07 12.09 0.29
N SER A 15 24.39 11.16 -0.62
CA SER A 15 25.41 11.34 -1.65
C SER A 15 24.93 12.13 -2.88
N GLY A 16 23.65 12.51 -2.95
CA GLY A 16 23.06 13.21 -4.09
C GLY A 16 22.85 12.35 -5.35
N ARG A 17 23.07 11.03 -5.26
CA ARG A 17 22.81 10.08 -6.35
C ARG A 17 21.31 10.02 -6.68
N ILE A 18 20.46 10.12 -5.67
CA ILE A 18 19.01 10.25 -5.81
C ILE A 18 18.62 11.68 -5.48
N ASP A 19 17.96 12.33 -6.43
CA ASP A 19 17.41 13.67 -6.23
C ASP A 19 16.26 13.64 -5.20
N SER A 20 16.39 14.43 -4.14
CA SER A 20 15.36 14.58 -3.12
C SER A 20 14.06 15.13 -3.69
N LYS A 21 14.12 15.94 -4.75
CA LYS A 21 12.92 16.44 -5.43
C LYS A 21 12.16 15.30 -6.11
N ALA A 22 12.86 14.36 -6.75
CA ALA A 22 12.23 13.21 -7.38
C ALA A 22 11.47 12.33 -6.37
N ILE A 23 12.02 12.17 -5.16
CA ILE A 23 11.34 11.49 -4.05
C ILE A 23 10.05 12.22 -3.65
N PHE A 24 10.13 13.54 -3.48
CA PHE A 24 8.98 14.36 -3.12
C PHE A 24 7.87 14.30 -4.19
N ASP A 25 8.25 14.40 -5.46
CA ASP A 25 7.33 14.33 -6.59
C ASP A 25 6.62 12.96 -6.63
N GLU A 26 7.32 11.84 -6.36
CA GLU A 26 6.70 10.50 -6.29
C GLU A 26 5.76 10.36 -5.09
N LEU A 27 6.08 10.97 -3.93
CA LEU A 27 5.18 10.97 -2.77
C LEU A 27 3.86 11.70 -3.08
N GLU A 28 3.91 12.88 -3.70
CA GLU A 28 2.70 13.61 -4.10
C GLU A 28 1.93 12.86 -5.19
N ARG A 29 2.63 12.19 -6.11
CA ARG A 29 2.01 11.31 -7.11
C ARG A 29 1.24 10.16 -6.44
N LEU A 30 1.85 9.45 -5.48
CA LEU A 30 1.19 8.35 -4.77
C LEU A 30 -0.02 8.84 -3.97
N LYS A 31 0.08 10.00 -3.32
CA LYS A 31 -1.04 10.63 -2.61
C LYS A 31 -2.22 10.94 -3.54
N ALA A 32 -1.97 11.34 -4.78
CA ALA A 32 -3.04 11.48 -5.78
C ALA A 32 -3.57 10.10 -6.23
N GLU A 33 -2.66 9.16 -6.51
CA GLU A 33 -2.98 7.84 -7.05
C GLU A 33 -3.84 6.99 -6.10
N VAL A 34 -3.59 7.04 -4.79
CA VAL A 34 -4.41 6.31 -3.81
C VAL A 34 -5.86 6.80 -3.77
N ASN A 35 -6.08 8.10 -4.01
CA ASN A 35 -7.43 8.67 -4.09
C ASN A 35 -8.16 8.21 -5.34
N ILE A 36 -7.46 8.15 -6.48
CA ILE A 36 -8.00 7.61 -7.74
C ILE A 36 -8.36 6.14 -7.54
N LEU A 37 -7.45 5.35 -6.97
CA LEU A 37 -7.65 3.94 -6.72
C LEU A 37 -8.85 3.67 -5.81
N ARG A 38 -9.03 4.47 -4.74
CA ARG A 38 -10.21 4.39 -3.88
C ARG A 38 -11.51 4.62 -4.67
N ASN A 39 -11.52 5.61 -5.57
CA ASN A 39 -12.69 5.91 -6.39
C ASN A 39 -12.99 4.78 -7.38
N ASP A 40 -11.95 4.23 -8.02
CA ASP A 40 -12.09 3.10 -8.95
C ASP A 40 -12.61 1.84 -8.27
N MET A 41 -12.10 1.53 -7.07
CA MET A 41 -12.62 0.44 -6.24
C MET A 41 -14.09 0.67 -5.86
N SER A 42 -14.46 1.89 -5.45
CA SER A 42 -15.86 2.22 -5.14
C SER A 42 -16.77 2.02 -6.36
N LEU A 43 -16.32 2.45 -7.54
CA LEU A 43 -17.10 2.30 -8.77
C LEU A 43 -17.22 0.84 -9.21
N PHE A 44 -16.16 0.04 -9.05
CA PHE A 44 -16.21 -1.41 -9.25
C PHE A 44 -17.22 -2.09 -8.32
N LEU A 45 -17.24 -1.74 -7.02
CA LEU A 45 -18.21 -2.28 -6.06
C LEU A 45 -19.65 -1.90 -6.42
N LYS A 46 -19.88 -0.67 -6.90
CA LYS A 46 -21.20 -0.25 -7.39
C LYS A 46 -21.64 -1.07 -8.60
N GLN A 47 -20.74 -1.31 -9.54
CA GLN A 47 -21.03 -2.13 -10.72
C GLN A 47 -21.35 -3.58 -10.35
N LEU A 48 -20.63 -4.17 -9.39
CA LEU A 48 -20.95 -5.50 -8.85
C LEU A 48 -22.37 -5.58 -8.28
N ALA A 49 -22.82 -4.50 -7.62
CA ALA A 49 -24.13 -4.43 -6.98
C ALA A 49 -25.27 -4.13 -7.96
N SER A 50 -24.96 -3.65 -9.17
CA SER A 50 -25.96 -3.29 -10.18
C SER A 50 -25.91 -4.27 -11.36
N ILE A 51 -26.81 -5.27 -11.37
CA ILE A 51 -27.01 -6.11 -12.55
C ILE A 51 -27.81 -5.31 -13.58
N PRO A 52 -27.27 -4.97 -14.76
CA PRO A 52 -28.00 -4.17 -15.72
C PRO A 52 -29.09 -4.99 -16.40
N GLU A 53 -30.33 -4.50 -16.37
CA GLU A 53 -31.50 -5.17 -16.98
C GLU A 53 -31.43 -5.27 -18.52
N LYS A 54 -30.54 -4.48 -19.16
CA LYS A 54 -30.49 -4.31 -20.63
C LYS A 54 -29.22 -4.86 -21.30
N HIS A 55 -28.25 -5.36 -20.53
CA HIS A 55 -27.01 -5.90 -21.09
C HIS A 55 -27.05 -7.42 -21.16
N SER A 56 -26.38 -8.00 -22.15
CA SER A 56 -26.17 -9.45 -22.11
C SER A 56 -25.32 -9.79 -20.89
N GLN A 57 -25.65 -10.91 -20.23
CA GLN A 57 -24.91 -11.36 -19.05
C GLN A 57 -23.40 -11.51 -19.34
N GLN A 58 -23.06 -11.88 -20.58
CA GLN A 58 -21.67 -12.03 -21.02
C GLN A 58 -20.93 -10.69 -21.12
N GLU A 59 -21.54 -9.64 -21.68
CA GLU A 59 -20.94 -8.30 -21.73
C GLU A 59 -20.72 -7.73 -20.33
N TYR A 60 -21.69 -7.91 -19.45
CA TYR A 60 -21.57 -7.51 -18.05
C TYR A 60 -20.40 -8.20 -17.36
N GLN A 61 -20.28 -9.53 -17.49
CA GLN A 61 -19.19 -10.31 -16.90
C GLN A 61 -17.83 -9.92 -17.48
N ASN A 62 -17.74 -9.69 -18.78
CA ASN A 62 -16.51 -9.27 -19.44
C ASN A 62 -16.05 -7.89 -18.93
N ALA A 63 -16.96 -6.91 -18.86
CA ALA A 63 -16.66 -5.58 -18.33
C ALA A 63 -16.20 -5.63 -16.86
N LEU A 64 -16.86 -6.48 -16.07
CA LEU A 64 -16.54 -6.68 -14.67
C LEU A 64 -15.13 -7.27 -14.48
N GLN A 65 -14.82 -8.32 -15.24
CA GLN A 65 -13.51 -8.97 -15.21
C GLN A 65 -12.38 -8.02 -15.62
N GLN A 66 -12.59 -7.25 -16.70
CA GLN A 66 -11.62 -6.25 -17.15
C GLN A 66 -11.34 -5.22 -16.04
N ARG A 67 -12.39 -4.71 -15.40
CA ARG A 67 -12.24 -3.72 -14.33
C ARG A 67 -11.57 -4.30 -13.09
N LEU A 68 -11.90 -5.53 -12.71
CA LEU A 68 -11.22 -6.22 -11.62
C LEU A 68 -9.72 -6.36 -11.90
N THR A 69 -9.36 -6.81 -13.09
CA THR A 69 -7.95 -6.95 -13.49
C THR A 69 -7.23 -5.60 -13.48
N GLN A 70 -7.88 -4.53 -13.97
CA GLN A 70 -7.32 -3.19 -13.92
C GLN A 70 -7.05 -2.75 -12.48
N VAL A 71 -8.04 -2.83 -11.59
CA VAL A 71 -7.91 -2.46 -10.17
C VAL A 71 -6.80 -3.26 -9.49
N GLN A 72 -6.73 -4.56 -9.74
CA GLN A 72 -5.67 -5.43 -9.19
C GLN A 72 -4.28 -5.01 -9.66
N ASN A 73 -4.11 -4.67 -10.94
CA ASN A 73 -2.83 -4.23 -11.47
C ASN A 73 -2.43 -2.88 -10.88
N THR A 74 -3.36 -1.92 -10.81
CA THR A 74 -3.11 -0.62 -10.18
C THR A 74 -2.73 -0.76 -8.70
N ILE A 75 -3.38 -1.65 -7.93
CA ILE A 75 -2.99 -1.94 -6.54
C ILE A 75 -1.54 -2.46 -6.48
N LYS A 76 -1.19 -3.43 -7.33
CA LYS A 76 0.16 -4.02 -7.35
C LYS A 76 1.21 -2.96 -7.67
N GLU A 77 0.96 -2.12 -8.66
CA GLU A 77 1.86 -1.04 -9.06
C GLU A 77 2.01 0.02 -7.97
N TYR A 78 0.91 0.47 -7.38
CA TYR A 78 0.90 1.40 -6.25
C TYR A 78 1.73 0.85 -5.09
N CYS A 79 1.48 -0.39 -4.66
CA CYS A 79 2.22 -1.04 -3.59
C CYS A 79 3.71 -1.17 -3.92
N ALA A 80 4.06 -1.50 -5.17
CA ALA A 80 5.45 -1.59 -5.58
C ALA A 80 6.17 -0.24 -5.48
N ARG A 81 5.52 0.85 -5.90
CA ARG A 81 6.05 2.22 -5.80
C ARG A 81 6.16 2.68 -4.34
N TYR A 82 5.11 2.48 -3.55
CA TYR A 82 5.10 2.81 -2.12
C TYR A 82 6.22 2.09 -1.36
N ASN A 83 6.37 0.78 -1.59
CA ASN A 83 7.37 -0.03 -0.91
C ASN A 83 8.82 0.40 -1.24
N ARG A 84 9.05 1.06 -2.39
CA ARG A 84 10.37 1.64 -2.72
C ARG A 84 10.70 2.85 -1.84
N LEU A 85 9.69 3.60 -1.41
CA LEU A 85 9.83 4.79 -0.58
C LEU A 85 9.89 4.47 0.92
N LEU A 86 9.53 3.25 1.34
CA LEU A 86 9.54 2.82 2.74
C LEU A 86 10.81 3.15 3.51
N PRO A 87 12.04 2.99 2.97
CA PRO A 87 13.25 3.36 3.70
C PRO A 87 13.25 4.83 4.16
N ILE A 88 12.73 5.73 3.32
CA ILE A 88 12.65 7.17 3.60
C ILE A 88 11.51 7.47 4.56
N ILE A 89 10.35 6.85 4.34
CA ILE A 89 9.17 6.99 5.19
C ILE A 89 9.53 6.52 6.61
N ASN A 90 10.14 5.36 6.75
CA ASN A 90 10.57 4.78 8.02
C ASN A 90 11.63 5.63 8.71
N LEU A 91 12.62 6.16 7.96
CA LEU A 91 13.59 7.10 8.54
C LEU A 91 12.88 8.34 9.12
N SER A 92 11.89 8.86 8.40
CA SER A 92 11.11 10.02 8.85
C SER A 92 10.28 9.69 10.09
N GLN A 93 9.63 8.53 10.12
CA GLN A 93 8.88 8.02 11.27
C GLN A 93 9.77 7.89 12.51
N ILE A 94 10.93 7.24 12.38
CA ILE A 94 11.89 7.09 13.48
C ILE A 94 12.32 8.46 14.02
N LYS A 95 12.61 9.42 13.13
CA LYS A 95 12.96 10.79 13.53
C LYS A 95 11.83 11.52 14.26
N LEU A 96 10.58 11.18 13.96
CA LEU A 96 9.38 11.69 14.63
C LEU A 96 8.99 10.89 15.88
N GLY A 97 9.76 9.85 16.26
CA GLY A 97 9.44 8.98 17.38
C GLY A 97 8.30 8.00 17.11
N GLN A 98 8.00 7.72 15.84
CA GLN A 98 6.97 6.79 15.38
C GLN A 98 7.58 5.43 15.01
N GLU A 99 6.79 4.37 15.17
CA GLU A 99 7.19 3.01 14.77
C GLU A 99 7.32 2.89 13.24
N PRO A 100 8.41 2.30 12.72
CA PRO A 100 8.61 2.15 11.29
C PRO A 100 7.64 1.13 10.67
N GLU A 101 7.20 1.40 9.45
CA GLU A 101 6.36 0.48 8.70
C GLU A 101 7.15 -0.74 8.19
N THR A 102 6.53 -1.92 8.26
CA THR A 102 7.09 -3.14 7.68
C THR A 102 6.41 -3.47 6.37
N ASN A 103 7.20 -3.81 5.35
CA ASN A 103 6.69 -4.43 4.12
C ASN A 103 5.81 -5.63 4.49
N ALA A 104 4.51 -5.54 4.21
CA ALA A 104 3.59 -6.68 4.35
C ALA A 104 3.84 -7.69 3.21
N LYS A 105 5.02 -8.31 3.20
CA LYS A 105 5.31 -9.51 2.40
C LYS A 105 5.61 -10.68 3.34
N ALA A 106 4.61 -11.08 4.11
CA ALA A 106 4.46 -12.44 4.63
C ALA A 106 3.07 -12.56 5.26
N ASN A 107 2.13 -13.11 4.50
CA ASN A 107 0.86 -13.72 4.91
C ASN A 107 -0.04 -12.95 5.89
N GLY A 108 -1.30 -12.75 5.47
CA GLY A 108 -2.37 -12.16 6.26
C GLY A 108 -2.67 -12.87 7.57
N LEU A 109 -1.86 -12.63 8.60
CA LEU A 109 -2.24 -12.78 9.99
C LEU A 109 -2.10 -11.43 10.69
N PRO A 110 -3.12 -10.98 11.44
CA PRO A 110 -2.96 -9.84 12.32
C PRO A 110 -1.87 -10.18 13.35
N LYS A 111 -0.85 -9.30 13.46
CA LYS A 111 0.08 -9.31 14.60
C LYS A 111 -0.77 -9.24 15.87
N LYS A 112 -0.84 -10.34 16.61
CA LYS A 112 -1.35 -10.33 17.99
C LYS A 112 -0.54 -9.29 18.76
N GLN A 113 -1.20 -8.21 19.15
CA GLN A 113 -0.66 -7.30 20.15
C GLN A 113 -0.36 -8.09 21.42
N ASN A 114 0.81 -7.81 21.97
CA ASN A 114 1.40 -8.43 23.15
C ASN A 114 0.38 -8.58 24.30
N ALA A 115 0.04 -9.82 24.64
CA ALA A 115 -0.53 -10.14 25.94
C ALA A 115 0.61 -10.13 26.97
N SER A 116 0.58 -9.15 27.87
CA SER A 116 1.45 -9.08 29.04
C SER A 116 1.31 -10.37 29.89
N PRO A 117 2.40 -11.00 30.34
CA PRO A 117 2.29 -12.19 31.19
C PRO A 117 1.83 -11.80 32.59
N GLN A 118 0.60 -12.17 32.93
CA GLN A 118 0.06 -12.09 34.27
C GLN A 118 0.81 -13.11 35.14
N LYS A 119 1.68 -12.61 36.03
CA LYS A 119 2.35 -13.41 37.08
C LYS A 119 1.29 -14.07 37.96
N ASN A 120 1.05 -15.36 37.75
CA ASN A 120 0.21 -16.15 38.64
C ASN A 120 1.06 -16.54 39.86
N GLY A 121 0.82 -15.87 40.98
CA GLY A 121 1.47 -16.18 42.26
C GLY A 121 0.94 -17.49 42.83
N GLN A 122 1.81 -18.48 42.93
CA GLN A 122 1.65 -19.61 43.85
C GLN A 122 1.53 -19.09 45.28
N ARG A 123 0.51 -19.54 46.01
CA ARG A 123 0.68 -19.92 47.42
C ARG A 123 -0.09 -21.21 47.70
N LYS A 124 0.69 -22.26 47.98
CA LYS A 124 0.30 -23.43 48.78
C LYS A 124 0.20 -23.01 50.24
N GLY A 125 -0.68 -23.66 51.01
CA GLY A 125 -0.81 -23.54 52.46
C GLY A 125 -2.22 -23.89 52.88
#